data_AF-A0AAD0UAB0-F1
#
_entry.id   AF-A0AAD0UAB0-F1
#
_cell.length_a   1.000
_cell.length_b   1.000
_cell.length_c   1.000
_cell.angle_alpha   90.00
_cell.angle_beta   90.00
_cell.angle_gamma   90.00
#
_symmetry.space_group_name_H-M   'P 1'
#
loop_
_entity.id
_entity.type
_entity.pdbx_description
1 polymer ?
#
loop_
_entity_poly.entity_id
_entity_poly.type
_entity_poly.pdbx_seq_one_letter_code
_entity_poly.pdbx_strand_id
1 'polypeptide(L)'
;MAHTADPDVALPPSVDTALLNQRIPALLAEMDAEHRQVLESISALILVPPERFASGYSALVAQIEEGFREEEKMMDDITYPGLHAHRRDHAELLALLHRLRPYLEDGNAPLVDIVMGMIPAMLIRHMSGMDQELALALRQQGEVPGTA
;
A
#
# COMPACT_ATOMS: atom_id res chain seq x y z
N MET A 1 0.74 47.01 34.27
CA MET A 1 -0.31 46.60 33.32
C MET A 1 0.10 45.25 32.79
N ALA A 2 -0.56 44.18 33.23
CA ALA A 2 -0.23 42.82 32.82
C ALA A 2 -0.89 42.54 31.46
N HIS A 3 -0.07 42.20 30.47
CA HIS A 3 -0.53 41.71 29.17
C HIS A 3 -0.76 40.21 29.32
N THR A 4 -2.00 39.81 29.54
CA THR A 4 -2.41 38.41 29.49
C THR A 4 -2.38 37.97 28.03
N ALA A 5 -1.51 37.00 27.72
CA ALA A 5 -1.53 36.30 26.45
C ALA A 5 -2.86 35.53 26.30
N ASP A 6 -3.45 35.61 25.12
CA ASP A 6 -4.64 34.86 24.73
C ASP A 6 -4.35 33.35 24.83
N PRO A 7 -5.26 32.52 25.38
CA PRO A 7 -5.12 31.07 25.28
C PRO A 7 -5.23 30.66 23.80
N ASP A 8 -4.37 29.74 23.41
CA ASP A 8 -4.30 29.12 22.09
C ASP A 8 -5.66 28.54 21.69
N VAL A 9 -6.44 29.31 20.91
CA VAL A 9 -7.70 28.84 20.32
C VAL A 9 -7.34 27.93 19.17
N ALA A 10 -7.22 26.63 19.46
CA ALA A 10 -7.16 25.60 18.44
C ALA A 10 -8.37 25.77 17.51
N LEU A 11 -8.10 26.12 16.24
CA LEU A 11 -9.11 26.14 15.19
C LEU A 11 -9.76 24.75 15.11
N PRO A 12 -11.10 24.66 15.03
CA PRO A 12 -11.75 23.37 14.89
C PRO A 12 -11.25 22.66 13.63
N PRO A 13 -11.13 21.31 13.64
CA PRO A 13 -10.71 20.57 12.46
C PRO A 13 -11.65 20.88 11.29
N SER A 14 -11.06 21.02 10.10
CA SER A 14 -11.85 21.19 8.87
C SER A 14 -12.79 19.98 8.68
N VAL A 15 -13.94 20.19 8.00
CA VAL A 15 -14.92 19.13 7.73
C VAL A 15 -14.25 17.93 7.03
N ASP A 16 -13.29 18.20 6.16
CA ASP A 16 -12.53 17.19 5.42
C ASP A 16 -11.69 16.31 6.37
N THR A 17 -11.04 16.91 7.37
CA THR A 17 -10.27 16.19 8.39
C THR A 17 -11.17 15.30 9.26
N ALA A 18 -12.33 15.81 9.68
CA ALA A 18 -13.26 15.05 10.53
C ALA A 18 -13.88 13.84 9.78
N LEU A 19 -14.15 13.98 8.49
CA LEU A 19 -14.63 12.89 7.64
C LEU A 19 -13.54 11.86 7.38
N LEU A 20 -12.29 12.29 7.16
CA LEU A 20 -11.14 11.41 6.99
C LEU A 20 -10.94 10.54 8.25
N ASN A 21 -10.94 11.14 9.43
CA ASN A 21 -10.74 10.42 10.70
C ASN A 21 -11.78 9.31 10.93
N GLN A 22 -13.04 9.53 10.54
CA GLN A 22 -14.10 8.52 10.64
C GLN A 22 -13.90 7.34 9.68
N ARG A 23 -13.18 7.55 8.58
CA ARG A 23 -12.91 6.52 7.56
C ARG A 23 -11.66 5.70 7.83
N ILE A 24 -10.73 6.19 8.64
CA ILE A 24 -9.43 5.54 8.91
C ILE A 24 -9.58 4.06 9.34
N PRO A 25 -10.49 3.67 10.24
CA PRO A 25 -10.66 2.25 10.57
C PRO A 25 -11.07 1.38 9.36
N ALA A 26 -11.88 1.92 8.45
CA ALA A 26 -12.28 1.23 7.23
C ALA A 26 -11.11 1.15 6.24
N LEU A 27 -10.35 2.23 6.05
CA LEU A 27 -9.17 2.25 5.18
C LEU A 27 -8.12 1.22 5.62
N LEU A 28 -7.87 1.10 6.93
CA LEU A 28 -6.96 0.09 7.48
C LEU A 28 -7.46 -1.34 7.21
N ALA A 29 -8.78 -1.57 7.37
CA ALA A 29 -9.37 -2.88 7.10
C ALA A 29 -9.36 -3.22 5.60
N GLU A 30 -9.53 -2.23 4.72
CA GLU A 30 -9.43 -2.35 3.27
C GLU A 30 -7.99 -2.72 2.86
N MET A 31 -6.98 -2.01 3.39
CA MET A 31 -5.57 -2.32 3.16
C MET A 31 -5.19 -3.74 3.64
N ASP A 32 -5.60 -4.13 4.84
CA ASP A 32 -5.39 -5.49 5.37
C ASP A 32 -6.06 -6.58 4.50
N ALA A 33 -7.25 -6.28 3.96
CA ALA A 33 -7.97 -7.19 3.08
C ALA A 33 -7.29 -7.31 1.72
N GLU A 34 -6.80 -6.20 1.17
CA GLU A 34 -6.09 -6.18 -0.10
C GLU A 34 -4.76 -6.94 -0.02
N HIS A 35 -3.93 -6.68 1.00
CA HIS A 35 -2.67 -7.40 1.19
C HIS A 35 -2.89 -8.91 1.25
N ARG A 36 -3.96 -9.35 1.94
CA ARG A 36 -4.34 -10.77 1.98
C ARG A 36 -4.70 -11.31 0.60
N GLN A 37 -5.51 -10.58 -0.17
CA GLN A 37 -5.91 -11.00 -1.51
C GLN A 37 -4.73 -11.07 -2.49
N VAL A 38 -3.73 -10.19 -2.37
CA VAL A 38 -2.49 -10.25 -3.16
C VAL A 38 -1.72 -11.53 -2.83
N LEU A 39 -1.54 -11.85 -1.55
CA LEU A 39 -0.84 -13.08 -1.12
C LEU A 39 -1.58 -14.36 -1.52
N GLU A 40 -2.92 -14.35 -1.46
CA GLU A 40 -3.77 -15.43 -1.97
C GLU A 40 -3.62 -15.59 -3.49
N SER A 41 -3.60 -14.49 -4.24
CA SER A 41 -3.44 -14.51 -5.70
C SER A 41 -2.07 -15.04 -6.12
N ILE A 42 -1.00 -14.69 -5.38
CA ILE A 42 0.34 -15.26 -5.59
C ILE A 42 0.33 -16.77 -5.36
N SER A 43 -0.29 -17.21 -4.26
CA SER A 43 -0.40 -18.64 -3.93
C SER A 43 -1.19 -19.42 -4.98
N ALA A 44 -2.27 -18.82 -5.50
CA ALA A 44 -3.08 -19.40 -6.57
C ALA A 44 -2.33 -19.47 -7.89
N LEU A 45 -1.50 -18.46 -8.20
CA LEU A 45 -0.76 -18.40 -9.47
C LEU A 45 0.21 -19.57 -9.65
N ILE A 46 0.76 -20.12 -8.56
CA ILE A 46 1.63 -21.31 -8.58
C ILE A 46 0.91 -22.55 -9.14
N LEU A 47 -0.42 -22.62 -9.00
CA LEU A 47 -1.24 -23.75 -9.45
C LEU A 47 -1.83 -23.54 -10.85
N VAL A 48 -1.59 -22.38 -11.47
CA VAL A 48 -2.15 -22.04 -12.79
C VAL A 48 -1.40 -22.80 -13.88
N PRO A 49 -2.11 -23.45 -14.84
CA PRO A 49 -1.48 -24.11 -15.98
C PRO A 49 -0.64 -23.12 -16.82
N PRO A 50 0.45 -23.57 -17.47
CA PRO A 50 1.34 -22.70 -18.25
C PRO A 50 0.61 -21.82 -19.27
N GLU A 51 -0.45 -22.34 -19.90
CA GLU A 51 -1.24 -21.63 -20.93
C GLU A 51 -2.03 -20.45 -20.37
N ARG A 52 -2.28 -20.43 -19.06
CA ARG A 52 -3.00 -19.36 -18.36
C ARG A 52 -2.09 -18.52 -17.47
N PHE A 53 -0.83 -18.91 -17.29
CA PHE A 53 0.09 -18.29 -16.36
C PHE A 53 0.31 -16.81 -16.68
N ALA A 54 0.59 -16.45 -17.94
CA ALA A 54 0.82 -15.06 -18.33
C ALA A 54 -0.38 -14.14 -18.05
N SER A 55 -1.60 -14.65 -18.25
CA SER A 55 -2.83 -13.92 -17.92
C SER A 55 -3.02 -13.78 -16.41
N GLY A 56 -2.76 -14.85 -15.64
CA GLY A 56 -2.83 -14.82 -14.18
C GLY A 56 -1.80 -13.86 -13.57
N TYR A 57 -0.58 -13.86 -14.09
CA TYR A 57 0.48 -12.94 -13.70
C TYR A 57 0.10 -11.48 -14.00
N SER A 58 -0.45 -11.22 -15.20
CA SER A 58 -0.91 -9.87 -15.56
C SER A 58 -2.00 -9.37 -14.63
N ALA A 59 -2.92 -10.26 -14.20
CA ALA A 59 -3.97 -9.91 -13.24
C ALA A 59 -3.39 -9.61 -11.84
N LEU A 60 -2.41 -10.40 -11.39
CA LEU A 60 -1.69 -10.14 -10.13
C LEU A 60 -0.98 -8.78 -10.16
N VAL A 61 -0.27 -8.45 -11.24
CA VAL A 61 0.41 -7.15 -11.37
C VAL A 61 -0.60 -6.00 -11.34
N ALA A 62 -1.72 -6.13 -12.04
CA ALA A 62 -2.78 -5.12 -12.03
C ALA A 62 -3.41 -4.93 -10.63
N GLN A 63 -3.54 -6.01 -9.85
CA GLN A 63 -4.01 -5.94 -8.47
C GLN A 63 -3.02 -5.18 -7.59
N ILE A 64 -1.72 -5.50 -7.65
CA ILE A 64 -0.68 -4.81 -6.89
C ILE A 64 -0.62 -3.30 -7.25
N GLU A 65 -0.78 -2.98 -8.53
CA GLU A 65 -0.83 -1.58 -8.97
C GLU A 65 -2.02 -0.81 -8.42
N GLU A 66 -3.18 -1.45 -8.24
CA GLU A 66 -4.33 -0.79 -7.63
C GLU A 66 -4.08 -0.49 -6.16
N GLY A 67 -3.57 -1.44 -5.39
CA GLY A 67 -3.26 -1.21 -3.97
C GLY A 67 -2.23 -0.11 -3.75
N PHE A 68 -1.18 -0.09 -4.56
CA PHE A 68 -0.23 1.01 -4.52
C PHE A 68 -0.88 2.37 -4.84
N ARG A 69 -1.85 2.44 -5.77
CA ARG A 69 -2.62 3.67 -6.02
C ARG A 69 -3.50 4.06 -4.83
N GLU A 70 -4.15 3.10 -4.20
CA GLU A 70 -4.99 3.33 -3.03
C GLU A 70 -4.15 3.83 -1.83
N GLU A 71 -3.04 3.18 -1.53
CA GLU A 71 -2.11 3.59 -0.48
C GLU A 71 -1.50 4.97 -0.74
N GLU A 72 -1.10 5.25 -1.99
CA GLU A 72 -0.60 6.56 -2.38
C GLU A 72 -1.65 7.66 -2.19
N LYS A 73 -2.92 7.35 -2.47
CA LYS A 73 -4.01 8.26 -2.17
C LYS A 73 -4.17 8.47 -0.66
N MET A 74 -4.10 7.42 0.15
CA MET A 74 -4.14 7.55 1.61
C MET A 74 -3.00 8.42 2.13
N MET A 75 -1.78 8.24 1.59
CA MET A 75 -0.61 9.04 1.93
C MET A 75 -0.79 10.52 1.58
N ASP A 76 -1.33 10.83 0.39
CA ASP A 76 -1.64 12.21 -0.01
C ASP A 76 -2.70 12.82 0.92
N ASP A 77 -3.77 12.07 1.24
CA ASP A 77 -4.90 12.52 2.06
C ASP A 77 -4.46 12.91 3.50
N ILE A 78 -3.41 12.27 4.05
CA ILE A 78 -2.85 12.60 5.38
C ILE A 78 -1.56 13.44 5.32
N THR A 79 -1.13 13.90 4.15
CA THR A 79 0.17 14.59 3.97
C THR A 79 1.35 13.78 4.56
N TYR A 80 1.41 12.49 4.25
CA TYR A 80 2.37 11.56 4.82
C TYR A 80 3.82 11.98 4.49
N PRO A 81 4.69 12.20 5.51
CA PRO A 81 6.06 12.67 5.26
C PRO A 81 6.92 11.72 4.41
N GLY A 82 6.63 10.42 4.45
CA GLY A 82 7.36 9.37 3.72
C GLY A 82 6.91 9.18 2.27
N LEU A 83 5.94 9.95 1.77
CA LEU A 83 5.29 9.77 0.47
C LEU A 83 6.26 9.54 -0.70
N HIS A 84 7.28 10.39 -0.83
CA HIS A 84 8.23 10.28 -1.95
C HIS A 84 9.08 9.02 -1.88
N ALA A 85 9.47 8.59 -0.68
CA ALA A 85 10.25 7.37 -0.49
C ALA A 85 9.39 6.12 -0.78
N HIS A 86 8.14 6.13 -0.31
CA HIS A 86 7.18 5.04 -0.52
C HIS A 86 6.81 4.87 -2.00
N ARG A 87 6.46 5.95 -2.69
CA ARG A 87 6.23 5.96 -4.15
C ARG A 87 7.40 5.43 -4.96
N ARG A 88 8.63 5.73 -4.52
CA ARG A 88 9.83 5.20 -5.17
C ARG A 88 9.94 3.68 -4.97
N ASP A 89 9.69 3.17 -3.77
CA ASP A 89 9.70 1.72 -3.50
C ASP A 89 8.62 0.99 -4.32
N HIS A 90 7.41 1.55 -4.41
CA HIS A 90 6.36 1.06 -5.33
C HIS A 90 6.86 0.99 -6.78
N ALA A 91 7.43 2.09 -7.29
CA ALA A 91 7.91 2.16 -8.66
C ALA A 91 9.03 1.15 -8.93
N GLU A 92 9.93 0.91 -7.98
CA GLU A 92 11.00 -0.09 -8.08
C GLU A 92 10.43 -1.52 -8.11
N LEU A 93 9.46 -1.83 -7.24
CA LEU A 93 8.76 -3.12 -7.22
C LEU A 93 7.99 -3.35 -8.53
N LEU A 94 7.20 -2.38 -8.99
CA LEU A 94 6.45 -2.47 -10.24
C LEU A 94 7.39 -2.60 -11.45
N ALA A 95 8.49 -1.85 -11.49
CA ALA A 95 9.48 -1.97 -12.56
C ALA A 95 10.07 -3.38 -12.63
N LEU A 96 10.32 -4.02 -11.49
CA LEU A 96 10.77 -5.40 -11.45
C LEU A 96 9.70 -6.35 -11.97
N LEU A 97 8.45 -6.23 -11.53
CA LEU A 97 7.33 -7.08 -12.01
C LEU A 97 7.13 -6.95 -13.52
N HIS A 98 7.15 -5.73 -14.06
CA HIS A 98 6.99 -5.51 -15.51
C HIS A 98 8.16 -6.05 -16.34
N ARG A 99 9.39 -5.99 -15.82
CA ARG A 99 10.57 -6.57 -16.51
C ARG A 99 10.51 -8.08 -16.64
N LEU A 100 9.74 -8.76 -15.80
CA LEU A 100 9.62 -10.22 -15.81
C LEU A 100 8.66 -10.72 -16.88
N ARG A 101 7.67 -9.91 -17.27
CA ARG A 101 6.59 -10.28 -18.19
C ARG A 101 7.04 -10.98 -19.49
N PRO A 102 8.05 -10.48 -20.24
CA PRO A 102 8.48 -11.13 -21.49
C PRO A 102 8.99 -12.56 -21.27
N TYR A 103 9.66 -12.81 -20.14
CA TYR A 103 10.22 -14.13 -19.83
C TYR A 103 9.16 -15.17 -19.47
N LEU A 104 8.00 -14.71 -19.00
CA LEU A 104 6.86 -15.55 -18.64
C LEU A 104 6.05 -15.95 -19.87
N GLU A 105 6.04 -15.12 -20.91
CA GLU A 105 5.37 -15.38 -22.19
C GLU A 105 6.13 -16.41 -23.04
N ASP A 106 7.46 -16.45 -22.93
CA ASP A 106 8.34 -17.39 -23.64
C ASP A 106 8.39 -18.79 -23.00
N GLY A 107 7.73 -19.01 -21.85
CA GLY A 107 7.64 -20.33 -21.19
C GLY A 107 8.95 -20.82 -20.55
N ASN A 108 9.86 -19.91 -20.17
CA ASN A 108 11.14 -20.26 -19.56
C ASN A 108 10.98 -20.69 -18.09
N ALA A 109 10.54 -21.94 -17.87
CA ALA A 109 10.14 -22.49 -16.56
C ALA A 109 11.15 -22.26 -15.40
N PRO A 110 12.47 -22.43 -15.57
CA PRO A 110 13.43 -22.17 -14.48
C PRO A 110 13.45 -20.73 -13.97
N LEU A 111 13.16 -19.75 -14.84
CA LEU A 111 13.10 -18.34 -14.45
C LEU A 111 11.79 -18.02 -13.73
N VAL A 112 10.68 -18.66 -14.12
CA VAL A 112 9.38 -18.54 -13.44
C VAL A 112 9.49 -18.96 -11.99
N ASP A 113 10.12 -20.10 -11.69
CA ASP A 113 10.22 -20.63 -10.32
C ASP A 113 11.04 -19.72 -9.41
N ILE A 114 12.15 -19.18 -9.90
CA ILE A 114 13.00 -18.24 -9.13
C ILE A 114 12.21 -16.97 -8.82
N VAL A 115 11.52 -16.43 -9.82
CA VAL A 115 10.74 -15.19 -9.72
C VAL A 115 9.56 -15.35 -8.77
N MET A 116 8.81 -16.44 -8.90
CA MET A 116 7.68 -16.75 -8.02
C MET A 116 8.13 -17.03 -6.58
N GLY A 117 9.39 -17.46 -6.37
CA GLY A 117 9.98 -17.55 -5.03
C GLY A 117 10.35 -16.19 -4.42
N MET A 118 10.66 -15.19 -5.23
CA MET A 118 11.12 -13.86 -4.76
C MET A 118 9.99 -12.86 -4.55
N ILE A 119 8.97 -12.86 -5.41
CA ILE A 119 7.83 -11.91 -5.33
C ILE A 119 7.16 -11.89 -3.95
N PRO A 120 6.77 -13.05 -3.35
CA PRO A 120 6.15 -13.05 -2.03
C PRO A 120 7.05 -12.40 -0.97
N ALA A 121 8.35 -12.72 -0.97
CA ALA A 121 9.28 -12.20 0.03
C ALA A 121 9.46 -10.68 -0.07
N MET A 122 9.51 -10.14 -1.29
CA MET A 122 9.60 -8.70 -1.50
C MET A 122 8.34 -7.96 -1.02
N LEU A 123 7.16 -8.47 -1.37
CA LEU A 123 5.89 -7.86 -0.95
C LEU A 123 5.70 -7.94 0.57
N ILE A 124 5.98 -9.10 1.18
CA ILE A 124 5.90 -9.25 2.64
C ILE A 124 6.85 -8.26 3.34
N ARG A 125 8.05 -8.04 2.79
CA ARG A 125 9.00 -7.06 3.33
C ARG A 125 8.46 -5.62 3.21
N HIS A 126 7.84 -5.29 2.09
CA HIS A 126 7.20 -3.98 1.88
C HIS A 126 6.08 -3.76 2.90
N MET A 127 5.14 -4.71 2.99
CA MET A 127 4.00 -4.72 3.92
C MET A 127 4.42 -4.62 5.38
N SER A 128 5.43 -5.40 5.79
CA SER A 128 5.93 -5.40 7.17
C SER A 128 6.84 -4.21 7.50
N GLY A 129 7.12 -3.34 6.52
CA GLY A 129 8.01 -2.20 6.66
C GLY A 129 7.25 -0.90 6.42
N MET A 130 7.17 -0.49 5.17
CA MET A 130 6.63 0.82 4.79
C MET A 130 5.12 0.90 5.04
N ASP A 131 4.36 -0.15 4.72
CA ASP A 131 2.89 -0.13 4.89
C ASP A 131 2.52 -0.18 6.38
N GLN A 132 3.34 -0.84 7.20
CA GLN A 132 3.18 -0.79 8.65
C GLN A 132 3.43 0.64 9.20
N GLU A 133 4.41 1.37 8.68
CA GLU A 133 4.64 2.77 9.04
C GLU A 133 3.47 3.67 8.61
N LEU A 134 2.92 3.46 7.40
CA LEU A 134 1.71 4.14 6.93
C LEU A 134 0.50 3.82 7.83
N ALA A 135 0.29 2.54 8.18
CA ALA A 135 -0.78 2.11 9.07
C ALA A 135 -0.71 2.82 10.43
N LEU A 136 0.50 2.96 10.99
CA LEU A 136 0.73 3.69 12.23
C LEU A 136 0.40 5.18 12.09
N ALA A 137 0.82 5.81 10.99
CA ALA A 137 0.50 7.21 10.73
C ALA A 137 -1.02 7.44 10.58
N LEU A 138 -1.73 6.56 9.87
CA LEU A 138 -3.18 6.58 9.76
C LEU A 138 -3.85 6.45 11.13
N ARG A 139 -3.43 5.49 11.97
CA ARG A 139 -3.97 5.34 13.33
C ARG A 139 -3.77 6.60 14.17
N GLN A 140 -2.59 7.20 14.10
CA GLN A 140 -2.29 8.44 14.82
C GLN A 140 -3.20 9.58 14.35
N GLN A 141 -3.44 9.73 13.05
CA GLN A 141 -4.39 10.73 12.51
C GLN A 141 -5.82 10.52 13.01
N GLY A 142 -6.27 9.27 13.06
CA GLY A 142 -7.61 8.91 13.57
C GLY A 142 -7.75 9.04 15.08
N GLU A 143 -6.64 8.90 15.81
CA GLU A 143 -6.59 9.04 17.26
C GLU A 143 -6.53 10.49 17.72
N VAL A 144 -6.02 11.46 16.93
CA VAL A 144 -5.94 12.88 17.35
C VAL A 144 -7.33 13.39 17.73
N PRO A 145 -7.65 13.51 19.03
CA PRO A 145 -8.81 14.25 19.47
C PRO A 145 -8.38 15.72 19.44
N GLY A 146 -9.30 16.63 19.15
CA GLY A 146 -9.07 18.04 19.47
C GLY A 146 -8.54 18.11 20.91
N THR A 147 -7.35 18.65 21.08
CA THR A 147 -6.63 18.70 22.35
C THR A 147 -7.55 19.26 23.43
N ALA A 148 -7.74 18.47 24.49
CA ALA A 148 -8.44 18.86 25.71
C ALA A 148 -7.76 20.03 26.42
#